data_AF-A0A0J9TJX0-F1
#
_entry.id   AF-A0A0J9TJX0-F1
#
_cell.length_a   1.000
_cell.length_b   1.000
_cell.length_c   1.000
_cell.angle_alpha   90.00
_cell.angle_beta   90.00
_cell.angle_gamma   90.00
#
_symmetry.space_group_name_H-M   'P 1'
#
loop_
_entity.id
_entity.type
_entity.pdbx_description
1 polymer ?
#
loop_
_entity_poly.entity_id
_entity_poly.type
_entity_poly.pdbx_seq_one_letter_code
_entity_poly.pdbx_strand_id
1 'polypeptide(L)'
;MIIRIQSNNVCQKFQYFYTLLFEDENTETRTFHPTDYEYLNFWLNYQLRSINNNDYSIVKKFYNNMVDNGAMFKDKTELDKNMCYIQEDIYKNMDILYTLHNNYFEIYENKKINCGNKESCSVYIRECLEKYKKGIYQCPEEKVDKFCNEIRNLKSKYEAIKNALLNAGYNISDLIILPERQEVVEEYRLLELRKNIIISVMWIIVSIFGLLLIFFYFKKVTRINFIIIVIFFQLLIVILI
;
A
#
# COMPACT_ATOMS: atom_id res chain seq x y z
N MET A 1 24.92 17.89 -15.17
CA MET A 1 24.96 18.44 -13.80
C MET A 1 23.64 18.05 -13.14
N ILE A 2 23.70 17.08 -12.24
CA ILE A 2 22.53 16.43 -11.63
C ILE A 2 21.94 17.40 -10.60
N ILE A 3 20.73 17.91 -10.85
CA ILE A 3 20.01 18.70 -9.85
C ILE A 3 19.49 17.72 -8.79
N ARG A 4 20.24 17.59 -7.69
CA ARG A 4 19.69 17.17 -6.41
C ARG A 4 18.76 18.28 -5.91
N ILE A 5 17.46 18.18 -6.18
CA ILE A 5 16.46 18.98 -5.44
C ILE A 5 16.17 18.23 -4.13
N GLN A 6 16.87 18.60 -3.07
CA GLN A 6 16.36 18.47 -1.71
C GLN A 6 15.20 19.47 -1.56
N SER A 7 13.98 19.04 -1.82
CA SER A 7 12.80 19.70 -1.29
C SER A 7 11.73 18.69 -0.94
N ASN A 8 11.53 18.53 0.37
CA ASN A 8 10.52 17.70 0.98
C ASN A 8 9.16 18.41 1.06
N ASN A 9 8.81 19.24 0.06
CA ASN A 9 7.54 19.96 0.04
C ASN A 9 6.60 19.34 -1.02
N VAL A 10 5.53 18.68 -0.56
CA VAL A 10 4.46 18.10 -1.39
C VAL A 10 3.92 19.13 -2.40
N CYS A 11 3.86 20.42 -2.04
CA CYS A 11 3.47 21.51 -2.92
C CYS A 11 4.37 21.65 -4.15
N GLN A 12 5.69 21.65 -3.96
CA GLN A 12 6.64 21.79 -5.07
C GLN A 12 6.62 20.56 -6.00
N LYS A 13 6.48 19.37 -5.42
CA LYS A 13 6.34 18.13 -6.20
C LYS A 13 5.02 18.12 -6.99
N PHE A 14 3.93 18.58 -6.41
CA PHE A 14 2.65 18.71 -7.10
C PHE A 14 2.76 19.66 -8.31
N GLN A 15 3.34 20.85 -8.10
CA GLN A 15 3.56 21.82 -9.18
C GLN A 15 4.45 21.24 -10.28
N TYR A 16 5.52 20.54 -9.90
CA TYR A 16 6.40 19.88 -10.86
C TYR A 16 5.68 18.80 -11.68
N PHE A 17 4.87 17.94 -11.04
CA PHE A 17 4.07 16.95 -11.76
C PHE A 17 3.03 17.59 -12.68
N TYR A 18 2.38 18.67 -12.23
CA TYR A 18 1.49 19.44 -13.09
C TYR A 18 2.22 19.95 -14.33
N THR A 19 3.42 20.54 -14.17
CA THR A 19 4.23 21.03 -15.30
C THR A 19 4.63 19.90 -16.24
N LEU A 20 5.06 18.74 -15.74
CA LEU A 20 5.42 17.59 -16.59
C LEU A 20 4.25 17.03 -17.39
N LEU A 21 3.04 17.07 -16.84
CA LEU A 21 1.83 16.64 -17.57
C LEU A 21 1.42 17.67 -18.62
N PHE A 22 1.73 18.95 -18.38
CA PHE A 22 1.39 20.08 -19.24
C PHE A 22 2.38 20.30 -20.40
N GLU A 23 3.69 20.12 -20.16
CA GLU A 23 4.74 20.40 -21.14
C GLU A 23 5.04 19.16 -22.00
N ASP A 24 4.59 19.18 -23.25
CA ASP A 24 5.12 18.30 -24.30
C ASP A 24 6.24 19.07 -25.03
N GLU A 25 7.43 18.49 -25.18
CA GLU A 25 8.61 19.15 -25.78
C GLU A 25 8.37 19.63 -27.23
N ASN A 26 7.30 19.19 -27.89
CA ASN A 26 7.06 19.41 -29.32
C ASN A 26 5.79 20.21 -29.66
N THR A 27 4.94 20.58 -28.69
CA THR A 27 3.72 21.38 -28.98
C THR A 27 3.41 22.32 -27.83
N GLU A 28 3.27 23.61 -28.11
CA GLU A 28 2.90 24.66 -27.14
C GLU A 28 1.51 24.47 -26.48
N THR A 29 0.78 23.39 -26.80
CA THR A 29 -0.63 23.21 -26.41
C THR A 29 -0.99 21.73 -26.21
N ARG A 30 -0.35 21.02 -25.26
CA ARG A 30 -1.00 19.81 -24.75
C ARG A 30 -2.22 20.24 -23.93
N THR A 31 -3.39 19.75 -24.32
CA THR A 31 -4.62 19.89 -23.54
C THR A 31 -4.63 18.76 -22.51
N PHE A 32 -4.77 19.09 -21.23
CA PHE A 32 -4.92 18.09 -20.17
C PHE A 32 -6.03 17.09 -20.53
N HIS A 33 -5.73 15.80 -20.43
CA HIS A 33 -6.77 14.79 -20.45
C HIS A 33 -7.43 14.71 -19.07
N PRO A 34 -8.72 14.34 -18.98
CA PRO A 34 -9.38 14.14 -17.68
C PRO A 34 -8.58 13.23 -16.73
N THR A 35 -7.92 12.21 -17.28
CA THR A 35 -7.06 11.28 -16.55
C THR A 35 -5.84 11.92 -15.88
N ASP A 36 -5.34 13.04 -16.42
CA ASP A 36 -4.19 13.75 -15.86
C ASP A 36 -4.57 14.44 -14.55
N TYR A 37 -5.77 15.04 -14.50
CA TYR A 37 -6.31 15.62 -13.26
C TYR A 37 -6.64 14.54 -12.23
N GLU A 38 -7.20 13.40 -12.67
CA GLU A 38 -7.46 12.25 -11.81
C GLU A 38 -6.17 11.69 -11.20
N TYR A 39 -5.09 11.62 -11.99
CA TYR A 39 -3.77 11.21 -11.52
C TYR A 39 -3.21 12.19 -10.49
N LEU A 40 -3.27 13.50 -10.75
CA LEU A 40 -2.81 14.51 -9.79
C LEU A 40 -3.61 14.45 -8.49
N ASN A 41 -4.93 14.25 -8.57
CA ASN A 41 -5.79 14.07 -7.41
C ASN A 41 -5.38 12.82 -6.60
N PHE A 42 -5.17 11.69 -7.28
CA PHE A 42 -4.69 10.46 -6.64
C PHE A 42 -3.33 10.65 -5.99
N TRP A 43 -2.37 11.23 -6.69
CA TRP A 43 -1.03 11.45 -6.17
C TRP A 43 -1.07 12.31 -4.91
N LEU A 44 -1.88 13.37 -4.90
CA LEU A 44 -2.02 14.23 -3.72
C LEU A 44 -2.68 13.47 -2.55
N ASN A 45 -3.71 12.66 -2.82
CA ASN A 45 -4.29 11.77 -1.81
C ASN A 45 -3.23 10.82 -1.24
N TYR A 46 -2.40 10.20 -2.09
CA TYR A 46 -1.33 9.29 -1.69
C TYR A 46 -0.31 9.97 -0.77
N GLN A 47 0.09 11.21 -1.06
CA GLN A 47 1.02 11.96 -0.21
C GLN A 47 0.40 12.35 1.15
N LEU A 48 -0.89 12.70 1.17
CA LEU A 48 -1.55 13.24 2.37
C LEU A 48 -2.15 12.16 3.27
N ARG A 49 -2.35 10.94 2.77
CA ARG A 49 -3.04 9.86 3.49
C ARG A 49 -2.40 9.58 4.85
N SER A 50 -1.08 9.47 4.92
CA SER A 50 -0.36 9.18 6.17
C SER A 50 -0.44 10.29 7.23
N ILE A 51 -0.86 11.51 6.85
CA ILE A 51 -0.86 12.68 7.73
C ILE A 51 -2.18 12.77 8.52
N ASN A 52 -3.32 12.52 7.89
CA ASN A 52 -4.63 12.55 8.57
C ASN A 52 -5.71 11.75 7.81
N ASN A 53 -5.84 10.46 8.13
CA ASN A 53 -6.77 9.55 7.44
C ASN A 53 -8.27 9.91 7.58
N ASN A 54 -8.64 10.75 8.55
CA ASN A 54 -10.03 11.03 8.91
C ASN A 54 -10.54 12.41 8.49
N ASP A 55 -9.71 13.26 7.89
CA ASP A 55 -10.15 14.57 7.36
C ASP A 55 -10.48 14.47 5.86
N TYR A 56 -11.76 14.27 5.54
CA TYR A 56 -12.28 14.21 4.16
C TYR A 56 -12.08 15.51 3.35
N SER A 57 -11.68 16.61 4.00
CA SER A 57 -11.41 17.89 3.34
C SER A 57 -9.92 18.17 3.12
N ILE A 58 -9.02 17.28 3.58
CA ILE A 58 -7.57 17.54 3.60
C ILE A 58 -7.00 17.86 2.22
N VAL A 59 -7.39 17.11 1.19
CA VAL A 59 -6.91 17.27 -0.19
C VAL A 59 -7.30 18.65 -0.73
N LYS A 60 -8.58 19.02 -0.56
CA LYS A 60 -9.14 20.30 -1.01
C LYS A 60 -8.51 21.47 -0.27
N LYS A 61 -8.38 21.39 1.05
CA LYS A 61 -7.70 22.40 1.88
C LYS A 61 -6.24 22.58 1.45
N PHE A 62 -5.53 21.48 1.22
CA PHE A 62 -4.13 21.52 0.80
C PHE A 62 -3.97 22.20 -0.56
N TYR A 63 -4.81 21.82 -1.53
CA TYR A 63 -4.82 22.43 -2.86
C TYR A 63 -5.13 23.94 -2.79
N ASN A 64 -6.19 24.34 -2.08
CA ASN A 64 -6.56 25.75 -1.93
C ASN A 64 -5.43 26.55 -1.28
N ASN A 65 -4.82 26.01 -0.22
CA ASN A 65 -3.69 26.65 0.44
C ASN A 65 -2.48 26.82 -0.50
N MET A 66 -2.20 25.82 -1.34
CA MET A 66 -1.13 25.93 -2.35
C MET A 66 -1.40 27.05 -3.35
N VAL A 67 -2.65 27.17 -3.81
CA VAL A 67 -3.10 28.23 -4.71
C VAL A 67 -3.04 29.61 -4.05
N ASP A 68 -3.52 29.74 -2.81
CA ASP A 68 -3.55 31.00 -2.06
C ASP A 68 -2.14 31.51 -1.76
N ASN A 69 -1.16 30.62 -1.68
CA ASN A 69 0.27 30.94 -1.54
C ASN A 69 1.00 31.13 -2.89
N GLY A 70 0.28 31.30 -3.99
CA GLY A 70 0.85 31.75 -5.26
C GLY A 70 1.26 30.64 -6.24
N ALA A 71 0.83 29.38 -6.04
CA ALA A 71 0.99 28.36 -7.08
C ALA A 71 0.20 28.74 -8.34
N MET A 72 0.87 28.76 -9.48
CA MET A 72 0.28 29.12 -10.77
C MET A 72 -0.09 27.89 -11.57
N PHE A 73 -1.38 27.65 -11.74
CA PHE A 73 -1.92 26.62 -12.63
C PHE A 73 -2.75 27.28 -13.72
N LYS A 74 -2.54 26.91 -14.98
CA LYS A 74 -3.35 27.42 -16.11
C LYS A 74 -4.80 26.96 -15.98
N ASP A 75 -5.01 25.70 -15.58
CA ASP A 75 -6.34 25.09 -15.46
C ASP A 75 -6.85 25.04 -14.01
N LYS A 76 -6.71 26.15 -13.27
CA LYS A 76 -7.09 26.23 -11.85
C LYS A 76 -8.52 25.77 -11.60
N THR A 77 -9.47 26.13 -12.46
CA THR A 77 -10.89 25.72 -12.33
C THR A 77 -11.09 24.22 -12.46
N GLU A 78 -10.38 23.55 -13.38
CA GLU A 78 -10.52 22.09 -13.56
C GLU A 78 -9.80 21.32 -12.47
N LEU A 79 -8.61 21.76 -12.06
CA LEU A 79 -7.95 21.21 -10.88
C LEU A 79 -8.84 21.34 -9.65
N ASP A 80 -9.44 22.50 -9.41
CA ASP A 80 -10.33 22.72 -8.27
C ASP A 80 -11.49 21.71 -8.24
N LYS A 81 -12.13 21.44 -9.39
CA LYS A 81 -13.21 20.44 -9.48
C LYS A 81 -12.75 19.01 -9.19
N ASN A 82 -11.52 18.66 -9.57
CA ASN A 82 -11.00 17.30 -9.46
C ASN A 82 -10.28 17.00 -8.14
N MET A 83 -9.80 18.02 -7.42
CA MET A 83 -9.11 17.84 -6.14
C MET A 83 -10.08 17.48 -5.02
N CYS A 84 -10.22 16.19 -4.74
CA CYS A 84 -11.16 15.67 -3.76
C CYS A 84 -10.58 14.47 -3.00
N TYR A 85 -11.13 14.19 -1.82
CA TYR A 85 -10.75 13.00 -1.08
C TYR A 85 -11.24 11.74 -1.80
N ILE A 86 -10.33 10.79 -2.02
CA ILE A 86 -10.64 9.47 -2.56
C ILE A 86 -11.07 8.56 -1.42
N GLN A 87 -12.26 7.96 -1.54
CA GLN A 87 -12.81 7.02 -0.56
C GLN A 87 -11.87 5.84 -0.33
N GLU A 88 -11.88 5.30 0.89
CA GLU A 88 -10.86 4.35 1.36
C GLU A 88 -10.79 3.04 0.55
N ASP A 89 -11.93 2.53 0.10
CA ASP A 89 -12.02 1.33 -0.73
C ASP A 89 -11.40 1.55 -2.12
N ILE A 90 -11.71 2.68 -2.77
CA ILE A 90 -11.13 3.08 -4.04
C ILE A 90 -9.63 3.35 -3.86
N TYR A 91 -9.26 4.08 -2.80
CA TYR A 91 -7.87 4.42 -2.49
C TYR A 91 -7.01 3.18 -2.31
N LYS A 92 -7.48 2.17 -1.56
CA LYS A 92 -6.75 0.91 -1.36
C LYS A 92 -6.44 0.20 -2.69
N ASN A 93 -7.40 0.18 -3.60
CA ASN A 93 -7.19 -0.41 -4.92
C ASN A 93 -6.16 0.38 -5.73
N MET A 94 -6.27 1.71 -5.75
CA MET A 94 -5.31 2.56 -6.45
C MET A 94 -3.90 2.51 -5.84
N ASP A 95 -3.79 2.45 -4.52
CA ASP A 95 -2.54 2.28 -3.78
C ASP A 95 -1.87 0.95 -4.15
N ILE A 96 -2.62 -0.15 -4.25
CA ILE A 96 -2.08 -1.42 -4.75
C ILE A 96 -1.53 -1.26 -6.17
N LEU A 97 -2.32 -0.71 -7.10
CA LEU A 97 -1.89 -0.56 -8.49
C LEU A 97 -0.67 0.35 -8.62
N TYR A 98 -0.68 1.49 -7.92
CA TYR A 98 0.41 2.45 -7.93
C TYR A 98 1.70 1.86 -7.37
N THR A 99 1.64 1.17 -6.23
CA THR A 99 2.83 0.51 -5.65
C THR A 99 3.37 -0.56 -6.60
N LEU A 100 2.51 -1.37 -7.23
CA LEU A 100 2.94 -2.39 -8.18
C LEU A 100 3.61 -1.77 -9.42
N HIS A 101 3.04 -0.70 -9.96
CA HIS A 101 3.62 0.02 -11.09
C HIS A 101 4.96 0.65 -10.74
N ASN A 102 5.06 1.34 -9.60
CA ASN A 102 6.30 1.96 -9.17
C ASN A 102 7.41 0.92 -8.97
N ASN A 103 7.10 -0.14 -8.23
CA ASN A 103 8.06 -1.21 -7.96
C ASN A 103 8.47 -1.96 -9.23
N TYR A 104 7.59 -2.05 -10.24
CA TYR A 104 7.97 -2.58 -11.55
C TYR A 104 9.14 -1.80 -12.16
N PHE A 105 9.10 -0.46 -12.15
CA PHE A 105 10.16 0.37 -12.73
C PHE A 105 11.43 0.42 -11.86
N GLU A 106 11.28 0.34 -10.53
CA GLU A 106 12.42 0.21 -9.62
C GLU A 106 13.16 -1.12 -9.81
N ILE A 107 12.42 -2.20 -10.11
CA ILE A 107 12.99 -3.52 -10.32
C ILE A 107 13.52 -3.66 -11.75
N TYR A 108 12.77 -3.17 -12.73
CA TYR A 108 13.02 -3.41 -14.14
C TYR A 108 13.03 -2.12 -14.95
N GLU A 109 14.08 -1.94 -15.74
CA GLU A 109 14.21 -0.83 -16.68
C GLU A 109 14.89 -1.33 -17.95
N ASN A 110 14.39 -0.93 -19.13
CA ASN A 110 15.00 -1.29 -20.43
C ASN A 110 15.26 -2.80 -20.61
N LYS A 111 14.34 -3.65 -20.12
CA LYS A 111 14.44 -5.12 -20.10
C LYS A 111 15.68 -5.64 -19.36
N LYS A 112 16.10 -4.96 -18.29
CA LYS A 112 17.17 -5.34 -17.37
C LYS A 112 16.71 -5.16 -15.93
N ILE A 113 17.43 -5.78 -14.99
CA ILE A 113 17.27 -5.50 -13.56
C ILE A 113 17.87 -4.11 -13.29
N ASN A 114 17.04 -3.18 -12.84
CA ASN A 114 17.42 -1.78 -12.65
C ASN A 114 18.21 -1.57 -11.34
N CYS A 115 17.69 -2.11 -10.23
CA CYS A 115 18.35 -2.03 -8.92
C CYS A 115 19.64 -2.86 -8.79
N GLY A 116 20.18 -3.43 -9.86
CA GLY A 116 21.44 -4.19 -9.87
C GLY A 116 21.24 -5.70 -9.78
N ASN A 117 20.96 -6.22 -8.58
CA ASN A 117 20.72 -7.64 -8.34
C ASN A 117 19.50 -7.87 -7.44
N LYS A 118 19.10 -9.12 -7.24
CA LYS A 118 17.90 -9.45 -6.45
C LYS A 118 17.97 -8.96 -4.99
N GLU A 119 19.15 -8.98 -4.38
CA GLU A 119 19.34 -8.55 -2.99
C GLU A 119 19.15 -7.05 -2.85
N SER A 120 19.73 -6.25 -3.75
CA SER A 120 19.53 -4.80 -3.77
C SER A 120 18.10 -4.42 -4.16
N CYS A 121 17.41 -5.27 -4.93
CA CYS A 121 15.99 -5.10 -5.24
C CYS A 121 15.03 -5.55 -4.12
N SER A 122 15.53 -6.13 -3.02
CA SER A 122 14.72 -6.87 -2.04
C SER A 122 13.55 -6.07 -1.45
N VAL A 123 13.74 -4.77 -1.19
CA VAL A 123 12.68 -3.89 -0.66
C VAL A 123 11.51 -3.80 -1.62
N TYR A 124 11.78 -3.51 -2.90
CA TYR A 124 10.76 -3.39 -3.94
C TYR A 124 10.11 -4.73 -4.25
N ILE A 125 10.89 -5.82 -4.24
CA ILE A 125 10.38 -7.19 -4.43
C ILE A 125 9.39 -7.54 -3.32
N ARG A 126 9.77 -7.33 -2.07
CA ARG A 126 8.93 -7.64 -0.91
C ARG A 126 7.63 -6.86 -0.96
N GLU A 127 7.70 -5.55 -1.18
CA GLU A 127 6.52 -4.71 -1.24
C GLU A 127 5.62 -5.05 -2.44
N CYS A 128 6.22 -5.35 -3.61
CA CYS A 128 5.49 -5.84 -4.78
C CYS A 128 4.73 -7.14 -4.46
N LEU A 129 5.39 -8.13 -3.86
CA LEU A 129 4.76 -9.41 -3.49
C LEU A 129 3.63 -9.19 -2.48
N GLU A 130 3.85 -8.39 -1.44
CA GLU A 130 2.83 -8.09 -0.44
C GLU A 130 1.58 -7.43 -1.06
N LYS A 131 1.77 -6.43 -1.92
CA LYS A 131 0.67 -5.70 -2.58
C LYS A 131 -0.04 -6.54 -3.63
N TYR A 132 0.71 -7.30 -4.43
CA TYR A 132 0.17 -8.19 -5.44
C TYR A 132 -0.72 -9.26 -4.80
N LYS A 133 -0.24 -9.91 -3.73
CA LYS A 133 -1.03 -10.89 -2.97
C LYS A 133 -2.35 -10.29 -2.45
N LYS A 134 -2.31 -9.08 -1.89
CA LYS A 134 -3.53 -8.36 -1.45
C LYS A 134 -4.48 -8.10 -2.61
N GLY A 135 -3.98 -7.63 -3.75
CA GLY A 135 -4.79 -7.33 -4.93
C GLY A 135 -5.43 -8.57 -5.54
N ILE A 136 -4.64 -9.63 -5.79
CA ILE A 136 -5.16 -10.84 -6.44
C ILE A 136 -6.12 -11.62 -5.53
N TYR A 137 -5.95 -11.58 -4.20
CA TYR A 137 -6.89 -12.16 -3.24
C TYR A 137 -8.29 -11.54 -3.35
N GLN A 138 -8.36 -10.23 -3.57
CA GLN A 138 -9.61 -9.48 -3.74
C GLN A 138 -10.30 -9.71 -5.09
N CYS A 139 -9.66 -10.45 -6.00
CA CYS A 139 -10.13 -10.69 -7.35
C CYS A 139 -10.64 -12.13 -7.53
N PRO A 140 -11.96 -12.37 -7.48
CA PRO A 140 -12.55 -13.65 -7.87
C PRO A 140 -12.20 -14.05 -9.31
N GLU A 141 -12.20 -15.35 -9.59
CA GLU A 141 -11.99 -15.88 -10.95
C GLU A 141 -13.04 -15.35 -11.93
N GLU A 142 -14.30 -15.30 -11.49
CA GLU A 142 -15.43 -14.84 -12.29
C GLU A 142 -15.58 -13.32 -12.35
N LYS A 143 -14.87 -12.58 -11.47
CA LYS A 143 -15.02 -11.13 -11.38
C LYS A 143 -14.12 -10.43 -12.41
N VAL A 144 -14.77 -9.70 -13.30
CA VAL A 144 -14.15 -8.88 -14.35
C VAL A 144 -14.45 -7.42 -14.04
N ASP A 145 -13.92 -6.90 -12.93
CA ASP A 145 -13.88 -5.46 -12.71
C ASP A 145 -12.55 -4.87 -13.20
N LYS A 146 -12.52 -3.54 -13.39
CA LYS A 146 -11.36 -2.82 -13.93
C LYS A 146 -10.10 -3.06 -13.09
N PHE A 147 -10.22 -3.06 -11.76
CA PHE A 147 -9.09 -3.28 -10.86
C PHE A 147 -8.48 -4.68 -11.06
N CYS A 148 -9.31 -5.72 -11.07
CA CYS A 148 -8.85 -7.08 -11.28
C CYS A 148 -8.25 -7.32 -12.65
N ASN A 149 -8.77 -6.66 -13.68
CA ASN A 149 -8.16 -6.68 -15.00
C ASN A 149 -6.77 -6.04 -14.98
N GLU A 150 -6.59 -4.91 -14.29
CA GLU A 150 -5.28 -4.29 -14.15
C GLU A 150 -4.28 -5.14 -13.35
N ILE A 151 -4.72 -5.81 -12.28
CA ILE A 151 -3.87 -6.76 -11.54
C ILE A 151 -3.38 -7.90 -12.46
N ARG A 152 -4.28 -8.47 -13.28
CA ARG A 152 -3.93 -9.52 -14.25
C ARG A 152 -2.98 -8.99 -15.33
N ASN A 153 -3.24 -7.80 -15.86
CA ASN A 153 -2.37 -7.16 -16.86
C ASN A 153 -0.96 -6.92 -16.31
N LEU A 154 -0.86 -6.44 -15.06
CA LEU A 154 0.41 -6.27 -14.37
C LEU A 154 1.15 -7.61 -14.23
N LYS A 155 0.44 -8.67 -13.81
CA LYS A 155 1.02 -10.02 -13.73
C LYS A 155 1.63 -10.44 -15.07
N SER A 156 0.87 -10.28 -16.16
CA SER A 156 1.35 -10.61 -17.51
C SER A 156 2.58 -9.79 -17.93
N LYS A 157 2.67 -8.51 -17.53
CA LYS A 157 3.88 -7.68 -17.77
C LYS A 157 5.10 -8.24 -17.04
N TYR A 158 4.95 -8.61 -15.76
CA TYR A 158 6.02 -9.25 -14.97
C TYR A 158 6.45 -10.59 -15.56
N GLU A 159 5.52 -11.41 -16.04
CA GLU A 159 5.82 -12.68 -16.70
C GLU A 159 6.54 -12.48 -18.04
N ALA A 160 6.12 -11.50 -18.84
CA ALA A 160 6.74 -11.18 -20.11
C ALA A 160 8.21 -10.73 -19.94
N ILE A 161 8.49 -9.84 -18.98
CA ILE A 161 9.87 -9.41 -18.73
C ILE A 161 10.72 -10.52 -18.13
N LYS A 162 10.15 -11.35 -17.23
CA LYS A 162 10.81 -12.55 -16.71
C LYS A 162 11.25 -13.48 -17.85
N ASN A 163 10.34 -13.80 -18.77
CA ASN A 163 10.65 -14.67 -19.90
C ASN A 163 11.73 -14.06 -20.82
N ALA A 164 11.67 -12.75 -21.06
CA ALA A 164 12.69 -12.04 -21.84
C ALA A 164 14.09 -12.11 -21.17
N LEU A 165 14.15 -11.94 -19.84
CA LEU A 165 15.40 -12.02 -19.08
C LEU A 165 15.97 -13.45 -19.03
N LEU A 166 15.11 -14.47 -18.88
CA LEU A 166 15.55 -15.87 -18.97
C LEU A 166 16.17 -16.17 -20.34
N ASN A 167 15.54 -15.72 -21.43
CA ASN A 167 16.08 -15.86 -22.78
C ASN A 167 17.40 -15.09 -22.99
N ALA A 168 17.63 -14.03 -22.22
CA ALA A 168 18.87 -13.26 -22.22
C ALA A 168 19.96 -13.85 -21.31
N GLY A 169 19.73 -15.00 -20.67
CA GLY A 169 20.72 -15.71 -19.87
C GLY A 169 20.72 -15.37 -18.37
N TYR A 170 19.71 -14.68 -17.85
CA TYR A 170 19.55 -14.45 -16.42
C TYR A 170 19.09 -15.73 -15.69
N ASN A 171 19.51 -15.92 -14.44
CA ASN A 171 19.04 -17.05 -13.64
C ASN A 171 17.64 -16.79 -13.08
N ILE A 172 16.82 -17.82 -13.01
CA ILE A 172 15.48 -17.74 -12.40
C ILE A 172 15.53 -17.29 -10.94
N SER A 173 16.61 -17.64 -10.22
CA SER A 173 16.84 -17.24 -8.83
C SER A 173 16.89 -15.73 -8.66
N ASP A 174 17.28 -14.98 -9.71
CA ASP A 174 17.49 -13.54 -9.67
C ASP A 174 16.21 -12.76 -10.05
N LEU A 175 15.17 -13.47 -10.49
CA LEU A 175 13.92 -12.89 -10.96
C LEU A 175 12.82 -12.97 -9.91
N ILE A 176 11.79 -12.14 -10.10
CA ILE A 176 10.56 -12.17 -9.31
C ILE A 176 9.62 -13.20 -9.91
N ILE A 177 8.97 -13.95 -9.03
CA ILE A 177 7.91 -14.87 -9.38
C ILE A 177 6.67 -14.40 -8.61
N LEU A 178 5.68 -13.92 -9.35
CA LEU A 178 4.39 -13.58 -8.76
C LEU A 178 3.59 -14.89 -8.56
N PRO A 179 3.02 -15.11 -7.37
CA PRO A 179 2.28 -16.33 -7.08
C PRO A 179 0.99 -16.44 -7.90
N GLU A 180 0.50 -17.66 -8.04
CA GLU A 180 -0.82 -17.90 -8.62
C GLU A 180 -1.93 -17.53 -7.64
N ARG A 181 -3.11 -17.20 -8.17
CA ARG A 181 -4.26 -16.85 -7.33
C ARG A 181 -4.59 -17.93 -6.30
N GLN A 182 -4.56 -19.20 -6.73
CA GLN A 182 -4.90 -20.34 -5.88
C GLN A 182 -3.96 -20.43 -4.68
N GLU A 183 -2.65 -20.27 -4.90
CA GLU A 183 -1.62 -20.25 -3.85
C GLU A 183 -1.89 -19.13 -2.84
N VAL A 184 -2.24 -17.93 -3.32
CA VAL A 184 -2.56 -16.78 -2.46
C VAL A 184 -3.84 -17.01 -1.66
N VAL A 185 -4.88 -17.57 -2.28
CA VAL A 185 -6.15 -17.87 -1.60
C VAL A 185 -5.94 -18.88 -0.48
N GLU A 186 -5.15 -19.93 -0.72
CA GLU A 186 -4.79 -20.92 0.30
C GLU A 186 -3.98 -20.29 1.43
N GLU A 187 -2.96 -19.49 1.12
CA GLU A 187 -2.16 -18.75 2.10
C GLU A 187 -3.04 -17.87 3.01
N TYR A 188 -3.94 -17.07 2.41
CA TYR A 188 -4.83 -16.18 3.17
C TYR A 188 -5.83 -16.95 4.02
N ARG A 189 -6.41 -18.05 3.52
CA ARG A 189 -7.30 -18.91 4.30
C ARG A 189 -6.61 -19.51 5.52
N LEU A 190 -5.37 -19.97 5.36
CA LEU A 190 -4.56 -20.48 6.48
C LEU A 190 -4.27 -19.38 7.51
N LEU A 191 -3.96 -18.16 7.05
CA LEU A 191 -3.76 -17.00 7.92
C LEU A 191 -5.04 -16.61 8.67
N GLU A 192 -6.20 -16.60 8.01
CA GLU A 192 -7.50 -16.32 8.64
C GLU A 192 -7.86 -17.38 9.67
N LEU A 193 -7.66 -18.67 9.36
CA LEU A 193 -7.86 -19.76 10.31
C LEU A 193 -6.96 -19.60 11.54
N ARG A 194 -5.67 -19.32 11.33
CA ARG A 194 -4.72 -19.09 12.44
C ARG A 194 -5.15 -17.90 13.30
N LYS A 195 -5.57 -16.79 12.70
CA LYS A 195 -6.08 -15.62 13.42
C LYS A 195 -7.32 -15.97 14.24
N ASN A 196 -8.26 -16.71 13.66
CA ASN A 196 -9.49 -17.12 14.35
C ASN A 196 -9.18 -18.02 15.55
N ILE A 197 -8.23 -18.96 15.41
CA ILE A 197 -7.76 -19.81 16.52
C ILE A 197 -7.15 -18.94 17.63
N ILE A 198 -6.25 -18.01 17.29
CA ILE A 198 -5.62 -17.11 18.27
C ILE A 198 -6.68 -16.29 19.01
N ILE A 199 -7.63 -15.69 18.28
CA ILE A 199 -8.74 -14.93 18.86
C ILE A 199 -9.54 -15.82 19.81
N SER A 200 -9.91 -17.02 19.40
CA SER A 200 -10.65 -17.98 20.24
C SER A 200 -9.90 -18.35 21.52
N VAL A 201 -8.59 -18.60 21.43
CA VAL A 201 -7.75 -18.91 22.60
C VAL A 201 -7.68 -17.70 23.55
N MET A 202 -7.56 -16.48 23.02
CA MET A 202 -7.56 -15.27 23.84
C MET A 202 -8.88 -15.12 24.65
N TRP A 203 -10.05 -15.38 24.04
CA TRP A 203 -11.33 -15.31 24.75
C TRP A 203 -11.45 -16.33 25.90
N ILE A 204 -10.92 -17.54 25.70
CA ILE A 204 -10.92 -18.60 26.73
C ILE A 204 -10.04 -18.17 27.91
N ILE A 205 -8.83 -17.66 27.63
CA ILE A 205 -7.89 -17.20 28.67
C ILE A 205 -8.51 -16.07 29.50
N VAL A 206 -9.15 -15.09 28.85
CA VAL A 206 -9.84 -13.99 29.54
C VAL A 206 -10.97 -14.50 30.44
N SER A 207 -11.73 -15.49 29.99
CA SER A 207 -12.83 -16.08 30.77
C SER A 207 -12.31 -16.82 32.00
N ILE A 208 -11.26 -17.63 31.84
CA ILE A 208 -10.60 -18.34 32.95
C ILE A 208 -10.01 -17.34 33.96
N PHE A 209 -9.39 -16.27 33.47
CA PHE A 209 -8.85 -15.21 34.33
C PHE A 209 -9.95 -14.53 35.16
N GLY A 210 -11.09 -14.22 34.54
CA GLY A 210 -12.25 -13.66 35.25
C GLY A 210 -12.76 -14.57 36.38
N LEU A 211 -12.90 -15.87 36.13
CA LEU A 211 -13.31 -16.84 37.15
C LEU A 211 -12.29 -16.96 38.29
N LEU A 212 -10.99 -16.93 37.97
CA LEU A 212 -9.92 -16.94 38.97
C LEU A 212 -9.99 -15.71 39.89
N LEU A 213 -10.19 -14.52 39.33
CA LEU A 213 -10.34 -13.28 40.12
C LEU A 213 -11.52 -13.38 41.10
N ILE A 214 -12.66 -13.91 40.64
CA ILE A 214 -13.84 -14.14 41.48
C ILE A 214 -13.52 -15.13 42.60
N PHE A 215 -12.87 -16.25 42.28
CA PHE A 215 -12.45 -17.24 43.27
C PHE A 215 -11.52 -16.62 44.35
N PHE A 216 -10.56 -15.79 43.93
CA PHE A 216 -9.66 -15.10 44.86
C PHE A 216 -10.37 -14.08 45.75
N TYR A 217 -11.35 -13.36 45.21
CA TYR A 217 -12.18 -12.44 45.97
C TYR A 217 -12.90 -13.17 47.12
N PHE A 218 -13.50 -14.33 46.84
CA PHE A 218 -14.21 -15.11 47.86
C PHE A 218 -13.29 -15.77 48.89
N LYS A 219 -12.09 -16.19 48.50
CA LYS A 219 -11.19 -16.97 49.37
C LYS A 219 -10.26 -16.11 50.27
N LYS A 220 -10.41 -14.78 50.30
CA LYS A 220 -9.55 -13.84 51.10
C LYS A 220 -8.05 -14.18 50.98
N VAL A 221 -7.59 -14.45 49.76
CA VAL A 221 -6.21 -14.88 49.51
C VAL A 221 -5.22 -13.73 49.73
N THR A 222 -4.00 -14.07 50.16
CA THR A 222 -2.93 -13.10 50.42
C THR A 222 -2.54 -12.32 49.16
N ARG A 223 -2.24 -11.03 49.35
CA ARG A 223 -1.91 -10.07 48.28
C ARG A 223 -0.76 -10.52 47.37
N ILE A 224 0.20 -11.28 47.89
CA ILE A 224 1.37 -11.78 47.15
C ILE A 224 0.95 -12.82 46.09
N ASN A 225 0.08 -13.77 46.44
CA ASN A 225 -0.39 -14.81 45.51
C ASN A 225 -1.22 -14.22 44.38
N PHE A 226 -2.00 -13.17 44.67
CA PHE A 226 -2.73 -12.42 43.66
C PHE A 226 -1.78 -11.75 42.65
N ILE A 227 -0.73 -11.08 43.14
CA ILE A 227 0.26 -10.40 42.29
C ILE A 227 1.00 -11.39 41.37
N ILE A 228 1.43 -12.55 41.89
CA ILE A 228 2.13 -13.57 41.09
C ILE A 228 1.27 -14.04 39.91
N ILE A 229 -0.03 -14.25 40.13
CA ILE A 229 -0.95 -14.71 39.09
C ILE A 229 -1.19 -13.61 38.05
N VAL A 230 -1.38 -12.36 38.47
CA VAL A 230 -1.51 -11.23 37.54
C VAL A 230 -0.27 -11.12 36.66
N ILE A 231 0.94 -11.25 37.23
CA ILE A 231 2.20 -11.24 36.46
C ILE A 231 2.27 -12.42 35.48
N PHE A 232 1.87 -13.62 35.92
CA PHE A 232 1.84 -14.80 35.05
C PHE A 232 0.91 -14.61 33.85
N PHE A 233 -0.31 -14.12 34.06
CA PHE A 233 -1.25 -13.85 32.97
C PHE A 233 -0.77 -12.71 32.05
N GLN A 234 -0.14 -11.67 32.59
CA GLN A 234 0.48 -10.61 31.78
C GLN A 234 1.59 -11.17 30.89
N LEU A 235 2.47 -12.02 31.42
CA LEU A 235 3.52 -12.68 30.64
C LEU A 235 2.94 -13.62 29.58
N LEU A 236 1.89 -14.39 29.92
CA LEU A 236 1.22 -15.28 28.99
C LEU A 236 0.59 -14.52 27.82
N ILE A 237 -0.02 -13.36 28.07
CA ILE A 237 -0.57 -12.48 27.03
C ILE A 237 0.55 -11.96 26.12
N VAL A 238 1.68 -11.53 26.68
CA VAL A 238 2.83 -11.04 25.90
C VAL A 238 3.43 -12.14 25.01
N ILE A 239 3.42 -13.40 25.46
CA ILE A 239 3.90 -14.55 24.66
C ILE A 239 2.94 -14.91 23.51
N LEU A 240 1.66 -14.57 23.65
CA LEU A 240 0.61 -14.91 22.68
C LEU A 240 0.35 -13.84 21.61
N ILE A 241 0.86 -12.61 21.80
CA ILE A 241 0.81 -11.50 20.83
C ILE A 241 2.03 -11.58 19.89
#